data_AF-A0A1G1K3X0-F1
#
_entry.id   AF-A0A1G1K3X0-F1
#
_cell.length_a   1.000
_cell.length_b   1.000
_cell.length_c   1.000
_cell.angle_alpha   90.00
_cell.angle_beta   90.00
_cell.angle_gamma   90.00
#
_symmetry.space_group_name_H-M   'P 1'
#
loop_
_entity.id
_entity.type
_entity.pdbx_description
1 polymer ?
#
loop_
_entity_poly.entity_id
_entity_poly.type
_entity_poly.pdbx_seq_one_letter_code
_entity_poly.pdbx_strand_id
1 'polypeptide(L)'
;MKFIELFKTVQPSHGKFLARVFGIFNEEIVRIWCRDSRAPYKDLGRPTLRRKSETRGHALDFSFQDLKNGLIYIVEMKCWLEYQNYKYLSLTAPSFLDCFEGDPAFDKFLEVSKGNGICQVFIDSESVCISGGILIWGSVSESGRSALMKERRLHDVLSLENIISNLVSWQNQEYKDFLNARASRMNELIKGLS
;
A
#
# COMPACT_ATOMS: atom_id res chain seq x y z
N MET A 1 -5.72 -19.76 4.57
CA MET A 1 -4.62 -19.25 5.42
C MET A 1 -4.85 -17.75 5.56
N LYS A 2 -4.88 -17.23 6.78
CA LYS A 2 -5.01 -15.78 7.01
C LYS A 2 -3.67 -15.09 6.71
N PHE A 3 -3.69 -13.85 6.23
CA PHE A 3 -2.46 -13.13 5.87
C PHE A 3 -1.46 -13.03 7.03
N ILE A 4 -1.96 -12.89 8.27
CA ILE A 4 -1.13 -12.91 9.49
C ILE A 4 -0.40 -14.23 9.74
N GLU A 5 -1.00 -15.36 9.36
CA GLU A 5 -0.41 -16.69 9.56
C GLU A 5 0.80 -16.91 8.67
N LEU A 6 0.92 -16.16 7.56
CA LEU A 6 2.09 -16.23 6.68
C LEU A 6 3.34 -15.64 7.36
N PHE A 7 3.19 -14.59 8.16
CA PHE A 7 4.32 -13.86 8.76
C PHE A 7 4.56 -14.21 10.22
N LYS A 8 3.52 -14.61 10.97
CA LYS A 8 3.63 -14.86 12.40
C LYS A 8 4.32 -16.19 12.66
N THR A 9 5.61 -16.13 12.99
CA THR A 9 6.43 -17.32 13.27
C THR A 9 6.89 -17.37 14.73
N VAL A 10 7.09 -18.57 15.27
CA VAL A 10 7.66 -18.79 16.62
C VAL A 10 9.11 -18.35 16.72
N GLN A 11 9.84 -18.31 15.61
CA GLN A 11 11.24 -17.88 15.53
C GLN A 11 11.33 -16.44 15.03
N PRO A 12 11.72 -15.45 15.85
CA PRO A 12 11.73 -14.04 15.45
C PRO A 12 12.59 -13.73 14.22
N SER A 13 13.69 -14.46 14.02
CA SER A 13 14.56 -14.33 12.84
C SER A 13 13.84 -14.68 11.54
N HIS A 14 12.95 -15.69 11.56
CA HIS A 14 12.17 -16.11 10.41
C HIS A 14 11.14 -15.04 10.04
N GLY A 15 10.36 -14.54 10.99
CA GLY A 15 9.39 -13.46 10.76
C GLY A 15 10.04 -12.19 10.18
N LYS A 16 11.22 -11.80 10.70
CA LYS A 16 12.00 -10.67 10.17
C LYS A 16 12.50 -10.91 8.75
N PHE A 17 12.94 -12.13 8.44
CA PHE A 17 13.34 -12.50 7.09
C PHE A 17 12.17 -12.37 6.12
N LEU A 18 11.02 -12.98 6.43
CA LEU A 18 9.81 -12.90 5.60
C LEU A 18 9.33 -11.47 5.39
N ALA A 19 9.30 -10.66 6.46
CA ALA A 19 8.89 -9.26 6.37
C ALA A 19 9.80 -8.44 5.44
N ARG A 20 11.12 -8.64 5.51
CA ARG A 20 12.09 -7.97 4.64
C ARG A 20 11.97 -8.43 3.19
N VAL A 21 11.87 -9.74 2.98
CA VAL A 21 11.70 -10.32 1.64
C VAL A 21 10.41 -9.81 0.99
N PHE A 22 9.31 -9.80 1.74
CA PHE A 22 8.04 -9.30 1.24
C PHE A 22 8.08 -7.80 0.94
N GLY A 23 8.73 -7.00 1.78
CA GLY A 23 8.90 -5.57 1.56
C GLY A 23 9.64 -5.19 0.27
N ILE A 24 10.38 -6.12 -0.35
CA ILE A 24 11.05 -5.88 -1.64
C ILE A 24 10.04 -5.83 -2.79
N PHE A 25 8.91 -6.53 -2.70
CA PHE A 25 8.06 -6.77 -3.87
C PHE A 25 6.56 -6.57 -3.62
N ASN A 26 6.15 -6.21 -2.41
CA ASN A 26 4.74 -6.02 -2.03
C ASN A 26 4.02 -4.98 -2.90
N GLU A 27 4.68 -3.89 -3.29
CA GLU A 27 4.08 -2.89 -4.16
C GLU A 27 3.76 -3.43 -5.55
N GLU A 28 4.62 -4.31 -6.09
CA GLU A 28 4.37 -4.87 -7.43
C GLU A 28 3.14 -5.77 -7.43
N ILE A 29 2.78 -6.38 -6.30
CA ILE A 29 1.52 -7.11 -6.15
C ILE A 29 0.33 -6.16 -6.37
N VAL A 30 0.40 -4.95 -5.78
CA VAL A 30 -0.64 -3.92 -5.97
C VAL A 30 -0.69 -3.46 -7.42
N ARG A 31 0.46 -3.27 -8.08
CA ARG A 31 0.52 -2.88 -9.50
C ARG A 31 -0.08 -3.95 -10.42
N ILE A 32 0.22 -5.22 -10.18
CA ILE A 32 -0.37 -6.35 -10.91
C ILE A 32 -1.89 -6.36 -10.72
N TRP A 33 -2.37 -6.12 -9.50
CA TRP A 33 -3.80 -5.99 -9.23
C TRP A 33 -4.44 -4.86 -10.04
N CYS A 34 -3.85 -3.67 -10.06
CA CYS A 34 -4.35 -2.54 -10.84
C CYS A 34 -4.30 -2.72 -12.38
N ARG A 35 -3.53 -3.69 -12.90
CA ARG A 35 -3.51 -4.04 -14.34
C ARG A 35 -4.61 -5.03 -14.72
N ASP A 36 -5.20 -5.74 -13.76
CA ASP A 36 -6.28 -6.67 -14.02
C ASP A 36 -7.59 -5.92 -14.32
N SER A 37 -8.30 -6.29 -15.39
CA SER A 37 -9.53 -5.59 -15.81
C SER A 37 -10.68 -5.68 -14.80
N ARG A 38 -10.58 -6.55 -13.79
CA ARG A 38 -11.56 -6.70 -12.70
C ARG A 38 -11.28 -5.78 -11.52
N ALA A 39 -10.09 -5.18 -11.44
CA ALA A 39 -9.78 -4.23 -10.37
C ALA A 39 -10.55 -2.92 -10.55
N PRO A 40 -10.99 -2.29 -9.45
CA PRO A 40 -11.74 -1.03 -9.51
C PRO A 40 -10.85 0.18 -9.84
N TYR A 41 -9.53 0.04 -9.64
CA TYR A 41 -8.57 1.13 -9.80
C TYR A 41 -7.51 0.78 -10.82
N LYS A 42 -7.09 1.80 -11.56
CA LYS A 42 -5.88 1.79 -12.41
C LYS A 42 -4.76 2.56 -11.72
N ASP A 43 -3.56 2.00 -11.70
CA ASP A 43 -2.34 2.67 -11.24
C ASP A 43 -1.86 3.67 -12.30
N LEU A 44 -1.65 4.92 -11.89
CA LEU A 44 -1.10 6.00 -12.70
C LEU A 44 0.38 6.28 -12.39
N GLY A 45 0.99 5.53 -11.46
CA GLY A 45 2.37 5.70 -11.05
C GLY A 45 2.52 6.41 -9.71
N ARG A 46 3.76 6.78 -9.37
CA ARG A 46 4.10 7.39 -8.08
C ARG A 46 3.84 8.90 -8.10
N PRO A 47 2.93 9.44 -7.27
CA PRO A 47 2.72 10.86 -7.20
C PRO A 47 3.78 11.52 -6.31
N THR A 48 4.10 12.78 -6.61
CA THR A 48 4.91 13.65 -5.77
C THR A 48 4.04 14.77 -5.19
N LEU A 49 4.02 14.89 -3.87
CA LEU A 49 3.36 15.98 -3.13
C LEU A 49 4.33 17.13 -2.91
N ARG A 50 3.95 18.36 -3.26
CA ARG A 50 4.79 19.55 -3.06
C ARG A 50 3.97 20.74 -2.59
N ARG A 51 4.36 21.36 -1.47
CA ARG A 51 3.81 22.67 -1.09
C ARG A 51 4.40 23.77 -1.96
N LYS A 52 3.68 24.88 -2.15
CA LYS A 52 4.17 26.01 -2.97
C LYS A 52 5.53 26.56 -2.54
N SER A 53 5.85 26.47 -1.24
CA SER A 53 7.12 26.94 -0.66
C SER A 53 8.27 25.95 -0.80
N GLU A 54 8.04 24.74 -1.31
CA GLU A 54 9.01 23.65 -1.30
C GLU A 54 9.66 23.46 -2.67
N THR A 55 10.98 23.26 -2.69
CA THR A 55 11.74 22.91 -3.90
C THR A 55 11.79 21.42 -4.16
N ARG A 56 11.65 20.59 -3.11
CA ARG A 56 11.57 19.13 -3.19
C ARG A 56 10.21 18.64 -2.70
N GLY A 57 9.65 17.65 -3.37
CA GLY A 57 8.40 17.02 -2.95
C GLY A 57 8.62 15.67 -2.24
N HIS A 58 7.53 15.10 -1.74
CA HIS A 58 7.50 13.76 -1.16
C HIS A 58 6.80 12.81 -2.12
N ALA A 59 7.48 11.72 -2.49
CA ALA A 59 6.85 10.66 -3.28
C ALA A 59 5.97 9.79 -2.37
N LEU A 60 4.81 9.39 -2.88
CA LEU A 60 4.00 8.32 -2.29
C LEU A 60 4.17 7.02 -3.10
N ASP A 61 3.46 5.99 -2.67
CA ASP A 61 3.55 4.66 -3.29
C ASP A 61 2.81 4.56 -4.63
N PHE A 62 1.59 5.10 -4.70
CA PHE A 62 0.79 5.05 -5.93
C PHE A 62 -0.14 6.26 -6.08
N SER A 63 -0.71 6.37 -7.27
CA SER A 63 -1.86 7.20 -7.56
C SER A 63 -2.85 6.37 -8.36
N PHE A 64 -4.10 6.36 -7.93
CA PHE A 64 -5.14 5.52 -8.51
C PHE A 64 -6.18 6.35 -9.22
N GLN A 65 -6.60 5.88 -10.39
CA GLN A 65 -7.83 6.33 -11.03
C GLN A 65 -8.93 5.30 -10.78
N ASP A 66 -10.07 5.72 -10.22
CA ASP A 66 -11.28 4.90 -10.17
C ASP A 66 -11.87 4.77 -11.57
N LEU A 67 -11.97 3.52 -12.05
CA LEU A 67 -12.46 3.21 -13.40
C LEU A 67 -13.94 3.53 -13.58
N LYS A 68 -14.71 3.66 -12.50
CA LYS A 68 -16.14 3.93 -12.55
C LYS A 68 -16.46 5.40 -12.84
N ASN A 69 -15.69 6.32 -12.26
CA ASN A 69 -16.00 7.77 -12.27
C ASN A 69 -14.83 8.63 -12.77
N GLY A 70 -13.65 8.05 -13.01
CA GLY A 70 -12.46 8.75 -13.50
C GLY A 70 -11.75 9.60 -12.45
N LEU A 71 -12.18 9.58 -11.18
CA LEU A 71 -11.57 10.35 -10.10
C LEU A 71 -10.19 9.80 -9.75
N ILE A 72 -9.28 10.72 -9.38
CA ILE A 72 -7.88 10.41 -9.08
C ILE A 72 -7.63 10.53 -7.58
N TYR A 73 -6.96 9.54 -7.01
CA TYR A 73 -6.64 9.45 -5.59
C TYR A 73 -5.14 9.27 -5.41
N ILE A 74 -4.58 9.90 -4.38
CA ILE A 74 -3.23 9.56 -3.91
C ILE A 74 -3.29 8.34 -3.00
N VAL A 75 -2.26 7.50 -3.05
CA VAL A 75 -2.27 6.23 -2.32
C VAL A 75 -0.94 6.06 -1.59
N GLU A 76 -1.05 5.80 -0.29
CA GLU A 76 0.08 5.43 0.55
C GLU A 76 -0.12 3.99 1.04
N MET A 77 0.95 3.20 1.07
CA MET A 77 0.95 1.82 1.51
C MET A 77 1.82 1.67 2.76
N LYS A 78 1.18 1.25 3.85
CA LYS A 78 1.87 0.96 5.11
C LYS A 78 1.61 -0.50 5.50
N CYS A 79 2.59 -1.35 5.22
CA CYS A 79 2.55 -2.78 5.56
C CYS A 79 3.59 -3.12 6.62
N TRP A 80 3.21 -2.98 7.89
CA TRP A 80 4.10 -3.22 9.03
C TRP A 80 4.01 -4.65 9.52
N LEU A 81 4.68 -5.55 8.80
CA LEU A 81 4.48 -6.98 8.97
C LEU A 81 5.02 -7.55 10.28
N GLU A 82 6.12 -7.02 10.84
CA GLU A 82 6.73 -7.55 12.08
C GLU A 82 6.77 -6.53 13.23
N TYR A 83 6.49 -5.26 12.94
CA TYR A 83 6.65 -4.17 13.91
C TYR A 83 5.77 -4.36 15.16
N GLN A 84 6.39 -4.16 16.33
CA GLN A 84 5.80 -4.42 17.66
C GLN A 84 5.08 -5.77 17.75
N ASN A 85 5.75 -6.86 17.35
CA ASN A 85 5.22 -8.23 17.40
C ASN A 85 3.91 -8.36 16.61
N TYR A 86 3.92 -7.95 15.34
CA TYR A 86 2.77 -8.02 14.42
C TYR A 86 1.56 -7.16 14.85
N LYS A 87 1.69 -6.31 15.88
CA LYS A 87 0.59 -5.49 16.41
C LYS A 87 -0.06 -4.64 15.33
N TYR A 88 0.74 -4.09 14.41
CA TYR A 88 0.29 -3.20 13.35
C TYR A 88 0.00 -3.93 12.05
N LEU A 89 0.00 -5.26 12.01
CA LEU A 89 -0.29 -5.99 10.78
C LEU A 89 -1.77 -5.89 10.38
N SER A 90 -2.66 -5.92 11.37
CA SER A 90 -4.10 -5.81 11.18
C SER A 90 -4.61 -4.48 11.73
N LEU A 91 -5.10 -3.63 10.83
CA LEU A 91 -5.67 -2.33 11.15
C LEU A 91 -7.11 -2.49 11.66
N THR A 92 -7.32 -2.26 12.95
CA THR A 92 -8.63 -2.45 13.60
C THR A 92 -9.22 -1.17 14.16
N ALA A 93 -8.42 -0.12 14.32
CA ALA A 93 -8.83 1.18 14.87
C ALA A 93 -7.98 2.34 14.31
N PRO A 94 -8.53 3.57 14.28
CA PRO A 94 -7.80 4.76 13.81
C PRO A 94 -6.53 5.10 14.58
N SER A 95 -6.47 4.78 15.88
CA SER A 95 -5.31 5.02 16.75
C SER A 95 -4.05 4.28 16.30
N PHE A 96 -4.18 3.32 15.39
CA PHE A 96 -3.03 2.64 14.79
C PHE A 96 -2.22 3.58 13.91
N LEU A 97 -2.79 4.71 13.46
CA LEU A 97 -2.05 5.71 12.70
C LEU A 97 -1.24 6.66 13.60
N ASP A 98 -1.46 6.65 14.92
CA ASP A 98 -0.75 7.54 15.85
C ASP A 98 0.76 7.22 15.89
N CYS A 99 1.17 6.02 15.46
CA CYS A 99 2.58 5.66 15.31
C CYS A 99 3.30 6.38 14.15
N PHE A 100 2.57 7.09 13.29
CA PHE A 100 3.12 7.97 12.24
C PHE A 100 3.05 9.44 12.61
N GLU A 101 2.62 9.80 13.82
CA GLU A 101 2.60 11.19 14.25
C GLU A 101 4.00 11.79 14.13
N GLY A 102 4.13 12.87 13.35
CA GLY A 102 5.40 13.53 13.06
C GLY A 102 6.18 12.95 11.87
N ASP A 103 5.65 11.96 11.13
CA ASP A 103 6.17 11.57 9.81
C ASP A 103 5.74 12.62 8.77
N PRO A 104 6.64 13.47 8.24
CA PRO A 104 6.27 14.57 7.36
C PRO A 104 5.63 14.12 6.04
N ALA A 105 5.96 12.92 5.55
CA ALA A 105 5.37 12.39 4.33
C ALA A 105 3.93 11.90 4.59
N PHE A 106 3.72 11.21 5.70
CA PHE A 106 2.40 10.71 6.07
C PHE A 106 1.44 11.84 6.47
N ASP A 107 1.94 12.84 7.19
CA ASP A 107 1.17 14.04 7.54
C ASP A 107 0.70 14.77 6.27
N LYS A 108 1.59 14.93 5.28
CA LYS A 108 1.23 15.51 3.98
C LYS A 108 0.20 14.66 3.23
N PHE A 109 0.33 13.34 3.23
CA PHE A 109 -0.67 12.44 2.66
C PHE A 109 -2.05 12.68 3.29
N LEU A 110 -2.14 12.74 4.62
CA LEU A 110 -3.40 12.99 5.33
C LEU A 110 -3.96 14.40 5.07
N GLU A 111 -3.10 15.42 4.98
CA GLU A 111 -3.52 16.79 4.64
C GLU A 111 -4.11 16.87 3.23
N VAL A 112 -3.44 16.27 2.25
CA VAL A 112 -3.89 16.27 0.85
C VAL A 112 -5.17 15.47 0.69
N SER A 113 -5.30 14.33 1.39
CA SER A 113 -6.49 13.50 1.40
C SER A 113 -7.76 14.26 1.83
N LYS A 114 -7.62 15.28 2.68
CA LYS A 114 -8.73 16.12 3.17
C LYS A 114 -9.19 17.19 2.17
N GLY A 115 -8.46 17.38 1.05
CA GLY A 115 -8.82 18.36 0.02
C GLY A 115 -8.48 19.81 0.38
N ASN A 116 -7.54 20.04 1.32
CA ASN A 116 -7.23 21.39 1.81
C ASN A 116 -6.48 22.29 0.79
N GLY A 117 -6.11 21.78 -0.39
CA GLY A 117 -5.47 22.56 -1.46
C GLY A 117 -4.05 23.07 -1.15
N ILE A 118 -3.43 22.60 -0.06
CA ILE A 118 -2.14 23.08 0.46
C ILE A 118 -0.96 22.56 -0.37
N CYS A 119 -1.07 21.34 -0.90
CA CYS A 119 -0.05 20.75 -1.77
C CYS A 119 -0.57 20.61 -3.20
N GLN A 120 0.34 20.83 -4.15
CA GLN A 120 0.19 20.39 -5.52
C GLN A 120 0.62 18.93 -5.62
N VAL A 121 -0.11 18.14 -6.39
CA VAL A 121 0.22 16.75 -6.69
C VAL A 121 0.69 16.66 -8.13
N PHE A 122 1.80 15.95 -8.32
CA PHE A 122 2.39 15.71 -9.64
C PHE A 122 2.45 14.22 -9.92
N ILE A 123 2.05 13.80 -11.11
CA ILE A 123 2.25 12.45 -11.65
C ILE A 123 3.01 12.63 -12.96
N ASP A 124 4.14 11.96 -13.14
CA ASP A 124 5.00 12.11 -14.33
C ASP A 124 5.32 13.57 -14.70
N SER A 125 5.55 14.41 -13.69
CA SER A 125 5.80 15.86 -13.80
C SER A 125 4.59 16.73 -14.20
N GLU A 126 3.42 16.14 -14.43
CA GLU A 126 2.17 16.86 -14.69
C GLU A 126 1.39 17.09 -13.41
N SER A 127 0.85 18.30 -13.23
CA SER A 127 0.02 18.59 -12.07
C SER A 127 -1.37 17.99 -12.26
N VAL A 128 -1.84 17.26 -11.25
CA VAL A 128 -3.14 16.58 -11.27
C VAL A 128 -4.04 17.04 -10.12
N CYS A 129 -5.34 17.09 -10.39
CA CYS A 129 -6.35 17.31 -9.37
C CYS A 129 -6.67 15.97 -8.69
N ILE A 130 -6.65 15.95 -7.36
CA ILE A 130 -6.92 14.75 -6.57
C ILE A 130 -8.26 14.89 -5.84
N SER A 131 -8.99 13.78 -5.72
CA SER A 131 -10.33 13.70 -5.12
C SER A 131 -10.32 13.11 -3.70
N GLY A 132 -9.15 12.71 -3.20
CA GLY A 132 -8.96 12.18 -1.86
C GLY A 132 -7.71 11.31 -1.77
N GLY A 133 -7.59 10.60 -0.66
CA GLY A 133 -6.53 9.60 -0.47
C GLY A 133 -7.06 8.22 -0.14
N ILE A 134 -6.31 7.20 -0.54
CA ILE A 134 -6.55 5.79 -0.22
C ILE A 134 -5.36 5.28 0.60
N LEU A 135 -5.63 4.52 1.65
CA LEU A 135 -4.59 3.86 2.44
C LEU A 135 -4.60 2.36 2.14
N ILE A 136 -3.44 1.79 1.79
CA ILE A 136 -3.27 0.33 1.70
C ILE A 136 -2.57 -0.16 2.97
N TRP A 137 -3.15 -1.16 3.62
CA TRP A 137 -2.61 -1.78 4.81
C TRP A 137 -2.45 -3.30 4.64
N GLY A 138 -1.74 -3.98 5.55
CA GLY A 138 -1.57 -5.44 5.49
C GLY A 138 -2.91 -6.20 5.53
N SER A 139 -3.61 -6.12 6.66
CA SER A 139 -4.98 -6.59 6.83
C SER A 139 -5.82 -5.49 7.50
N VAL A 140 -7.13 -5.42 7.24
CA VAL A 140 -8.00 -4.36 7.74
C VAL A 140 -9.33 -4.97 8.17
N SER A 141 -9.80 -4.65 9.38
CA SER A 141 -11.16 -5.02 9.79
C SER A 141 -12.19 -4.04 9.21
N GLU A 142 -13.42 -4.50 8.97
CA GLU A 142 -14.48 -3.62 8.44
C GLU A 142 -14.76 -2.42 9.37
N SER A 143 -14.73 -2.66 10.68
CA SER A 143 -14.86 -1.59 11.68
C SER A 143 -13.72 -0.58 11.61
N GLY A 144 -12.48 -1.05 11.44
CA GLY A 144 -11.29 -0.21 11.33
C GLY A 144 -11.30 0.61 10.05
N ARG A 145 -11.65 0.00 8.92
CA ARG A 145 -11.86 0.66 7.63
C ARG A 145 -12.88 1.79 7.73
N SER A 146 -14.08 1.47 8.19
CA SER A 146 -15.18 2.44 8.32
C SER A 146 -14.80 3.60 9.25
N ALA A 147 -14.18 3.31 10.40
CA ALA A 147 -13.75 4.33 11.35
C ALA A 147 -12.68 5.27 10.75
N LEU A 148 -11.69 4.72 10.04
CA LEU A 148 -10.64 5.51 9.41
C LEU A 148 -11.13 6.38 8.26
N MET A 149 -11.96 5.83 7.38
CA MET A 149 -12.59 6.60 6.30
C MET A 149 -13.33 7.81 6.87
N LYS A 150 -14.07 7.61 7.97
CA LYS A 150 -14.81 8.69 8.64
C LYS A 150 -13.90 9.70 9.33
N GLU A 151 -13.00 9.24 10.20
CA GLU A 151 -12.18 10.13 11.06
C GLU A 151 -11.07 10.85 10.31
N ARG A 152 -10.42 10.17 9.35
CA ARG A 152 -9.29 10.70 8.60
C ARG A 152 -9.69 11.22 7.22
N ARG A 153 -10.97 11.13 6.86
CA ARG A 153 -11.54 11.54 5.56
C ARG A 153 -10.84 10.89 4.37
N LEU A 154 -10.46 9.62 4.52
CA LEU A 154 -9.94 8.82 3.43
C LEU A 154 -11.09 8.40 2.53
N HIS A 155 -10.84 8.35 1.22
CA HIS A 155 -11.79 7.84 0.24
C HIS A 155 -12.02 6.34 0.43
N ASP A 156 -10.94 5.59 0.68
CA ASP A 156 -11.00 4.16 0.95
C ASP A 156 -9.80 3.71 1.80
N VAL A 157 -9.94 2.55 2.44
CA VAL A 157 -8.85 1.82 3.07
C VAL A 157 -8.88 0.39 2.55
N LEU A 158 -7.85 0.02 1.80
CA LEU A 158 -7.71 -1.29 1.18
C LEU A 158 -6.79 -2.18 2.02
N SER A 159 -7.01 -3.49 1.96
CA SER A 159 -6.07 -4.46 2.51
C SER A 159 -5.31 -5.16 1.39
N LEU A 160 -4.00 -5.33 1.59
CA LEU A 160 -3.16 -6.14 0.73
C LEU A 160 -3.59 -7.61 0.77
N GLU A 161 -4.10 -8.07 1.92
CA GLU A 161 -4.77 -9.37 2.06
C GLU A 161 -5.90 -9.55 1.04
N ASN A 162 -6.80 -8.57 0.89
CA ASN A 162 -7.90 -8.65 -0.09
C ASN A 162 -7.40 -8.50 -1.53
N ILE A 163 -6.40 -7.66 -1.77
CA ILE A 163 -5.75 -7.53 -3.08
C ILE A 163 -5.16 -8.89 -3.53
N ILE A 164 -4.44 -9.57 -2.64
CA ILE A 164 -3.90 -10.91 -2.91
C ILE A 164 -5.02 -11.93 -3.10
N SER A 165 -6.05 -11.89 -2.23
CA SER A 165 -7.22 -12.77 -2.35
C SER A 165 -7.92 -12.62 -3.70
N ASN A 166 -8.08 -11.39 -4.18
CA ASN A 166 -8.58 -11.08 -5.51
C ASN A 166 -7.72 -11.76 -6.57
N LEU A 167 -6.43 -11.47 -6.64
CA LEU A 167 -5.50 -12.05 -7.63
C LEU A 167 -5.51 -13.58 -7.65
N VAL A 168 -5.57 -14.21 -6.47
CA VAL A 168 -5.65 -15.67 -6.32
C VAL A 168 -6.99 -16.20 -6.86
N SER A 169 -8.12 -15.65 -6.41
CA SER A 169 -9.45 -16.08 -6.84
C SER A 169 -9.69 -15.88 -8.34
N TRP A 170 -9.10 -14.82 -8.88
CA TRP A 170 -9.10 -14.46 -10.29
C TRP A 170 -8.18 -15.32 -11.16
N GLN A 171 -7.37 -16.17 -10.51
CA GLN A 171 -6.34 -16.98 -11.14
C GLN A 171 -5.39 -16.16 -12.02
N ASN A 172 -5.10 -14.92 -11.62
CA ASN A 172 -4.33 -13.97 -12.41
C ASN A 172 -2.95 -14.56 -12.78
N GLN A 173 -2.68 -14.67 -14.08
CA GLN A 173 -1.49 -15.35 -14.58
C GLN A 173 -0.21 -14.56 -14.32
N GLU A 174 -0.26 -13.24 -14.51
CA GLU A 174 0.87 -12.34 -14.23
C GLU A 174 1.32 -12.44 -12.77
N TYR A 175 0.38 -12.53 -11.83
CA TYR A 175 0.66 -12.72 -10.41
C TYR A 175 1.34 -14.07 -10.13
N LYS A 176 0.87 -15.16 -10.75
CA LYS A 176 1.50 -16.48 -10.61
C LYS A 176 2.93 -16.48 -11.16
N ASP A 177 3.14 -15.94 -12.35
CA ASP A 177 4.44 -15.85 -13.00
C ASP A 177 5.39 -14.96 -12.18
N PHE A 178 4.87 -13.86 -11.65
CA PHE A 178 5.58 -12.97 -10.76
C PHE A 178 6.09 -13.72 -9.52
N LEU A 179 5.23 -14.47 -8.80
CA LEU A 179 5.62 -15.23 -7.62
C LEU A 179 6.67 -16.31 -7.94
N ASN A 180 6.47 -17.05 -9.03
CA ASN A 180 7.41 -18.07 -9.49
C ASN A 180 8.79 -17.49 -9.78
N ALA A 181 8.86 -16.33 -10.44
CA ALA A 181 10.11 -15.64 -10.70
C ALA A 181 10.83 -15.21 -9.41
N ARG A 182 10.11 -14.80 -8.36
CA ARG A 182 10.72 -14.40 -7.08
C ARG A 182 11.23 -15.62 -6.31
N ALA A 183 10.49 -16.72 -6.35
CA ALA A 183 10.95 -17.99 -5.80
C ALA A 183 12.23 -18.48 -6.51
N SER A 184 12.29 -18.41 -7.85
CA SER A 184 13.50 -18.78 -8.61
C SER A 184 14.70 -17.94 -8.21
N ARG A 185 14.57 -16.61 -8.17
CA ARG A 185 15.66 -15.69 -7.81
C ARG A 185 16.17 -15.92 -6.38
N MET A 186 15.26 -16.22 -5.44
CA MET A 186 15.66 -16.55 -4.07
C MET A 186 16.46 -17.86 -4.02
N ASN A 187 16.03 -18.88 -4.77
CA ASN A 187 16.77 -20.13 -4.88
C ASN A 187 18.15 -19.94 -5.55
N GLU A 188 18.23 -19.10 -6.59
CA GLU A 188 19.50 -18.75 -7.24
C GLU A 188 20.46 -18.06 -6.27
N LEU A 189 19.98 -17.09 -5.48
CA LEU A 189 20.78 -16.43 -4.45
C LEU A 189 21.33 -17.44 -3.44
N ILE A 190 20.48 -18.33 -2.92
CA ILE A 190 20.89 -19.33 -1.94
C ILE A 190 21.94 -20.27 -2.54
N LYS A 191 21.73 -20.75 -3.76
CA LYS A 191 22.69 -21.62 -4.47
C LYS A 191 24.02 -20.92 -4.74
N GLY A 192 24.02 -19.62 -5.00
CA GLY A 192 25.26 -18.86 -5.22
C GLY A 192 26.08 -18.62 -3.94
N LEU A 193 25.48 -18.84 -2.77
CA LEU A 193 26.12 -18.69 -1.46
C LEU A 193 26.52 -20.02 -0.81
N SER A 194 26.17 -21.16 -1.45
CA SER A 194 26.52 -22.52 -1.02
C SER A 194 27.72 -23.06 -1.79
#